data_AF-F3BAA3-F1
#
_entry.id   AF-F3BAA3-F1
#
_cell.length_a   1.000
_cell.length_b   1.000
_cell.length_c   1.000
_cell.angle_alpha   90.00
_cell.angle_beta   90.00
_cell.angle_gamma   90.00
#
_symmetry.space_group_name_H-M   'P 1'
#
loop_
_entity.id
_entity.type
_entity.pdbx_description
1 polymer ?
#
loop_
_entity_poly.entity_id
_entity_poly.type
_entity_poly.pdbx_seq_one_letter_code
_entity_poly.pdbx_strand_id
1 'polypeptide(L)'
;MLQGFTNALQKGMDYVQSHTPEEIAKIIKPQFKDADMETITTIVERYAEQETWKENLIFEKESFELLQDILESSDELEKRVPYKELVTTEFAKKAYK
;
A
#
# COMPACT_ATOMS: atom_id res chain seq x y z
N MET A 1 11.86 -13.45 9.37
CA MET A 1 11.35 -13.33 7.99
C MET A 1 10.28 -12.25 7.89
N LEU A 2 9.12 -12.38 8.56
CA LEU A 2 8.01 -11.40 8.48
C LEU A 2 8.42 -9.96 8.83
N GLN A 3 9.04 -9.72 9.99
CA GLN A 3 9.51 -8.37 10.34
C GLN A 3 10.48 -7.78 9.30
N GLY A 4 11.42 -8.59 8.80
CA GLY A 4 12.39 -8.12 7.80
C GLY A 4 11.72 -7.74 6.49
N PHE A 5 10.70 -8.50 6.08
CA PHE A 5 9.88 -8.19 4.92
C PHE A 5 9.06 -6.91 5.12
N THR A 6 8.40 -6.74 6.26
CA THR A 6 7.66 -5.51 6.58
C THR A 6 8.58 -4.28 6.63
N ASN A 7 9.80 -4.42 7.17
CA ASN A 7 10.79 -3.34 7.14
C ASN A 7 11.20 -2.96 5.71
N ALA A 8 11.38 -3.96 4.84
CA ALA A 8 11.72 -3.71 3.44
C ALA A 8 10.57 -3.00 2.70
N LEU A 9 9.33 -3.39 2.95
CA LEU A 9 8.15 -2.70 2.42
C LEU A 9 8.07 -1.25 2.91
N GLN A 10 8.25 -0.99 4.22
CA GLN A 10 8.20 0.38 4.75
C GLN A 10 9.28 1.25 4.11
N LYS A 11 10.51 0.75 3.95
CA LYS A 11 11.57 1.47 3.22
C LYS A 11 11.19 1.79 1.78
N GLY A 12 10.42 0.90 1.12
CA GLY A 12 9.85 1.16 -0.20
C GLY A 12 8.81 2.28 -0.17
N MET A 13 7.94 2.30 0.84
CA MET A 13 6.97 3.38 1.05
C MET A 13 7.66 4.73 1.32
N ASP A 14 8.70 4.74 2.17
CA ASP A 14 9.49 5.94 2.46
C ASP A 14 10.22 6.44 1.19
N TYR A 15 10.70 5.51 0.36
CA TYR A 15 11.33 5.83 -0.91
C TYR A 15 10.36 6.54 -1.86
N VAL A 16 9.16 5.99 -2.08
CA VAL A 16 8.19 6.61 -3.01
C VAL A 16 7.68 7.96 -2.52
N GLN A 17 7.67 8.21 -1.22
CA GLN A 17 7.28 9.52 -0.64
C GLN A 17 8.38 10.58 -0.75
N SER A 18 9.64 10.17 -0.86
CA SER A 18 10.80 11.08 -0.84
C SER A 18 11.41 11.34 -2.22
N HIS A 19 10.87 10.72 -3.27
CA HIS A 19 11.37 10.79 -4.64
C HIS A 19 10.30 11.25 -5.62
N THR A 20 10.76 11.77 -6.74
CA THR A 20 9.89 12.23 -7.82
C THR A 20 9.29 11.06 -8.62
N PRO A 21 8.14 11.27 -9.29
CA PRO A 21 7.57 10.26 -10.18
C PRO A 21 8.55 9.72 -11.22
N GLU A 22 9.41 10.58 -11.78
CA GLU A 22 10.43 10.21 -12.77
C GLU A 22 11.52 9.29 -12.19
N GLU A 23 11.98 9.59 -10.97
CA GLU A 23 12.99 8.77 -10.28
C GLU A 23 12.43 7.37 -9.97
N ILE A 24 11.19 7.30 -9.50
CA ILE A 24 10.48 6.05 -9.21
C ILE A 24 10.25 5.27 -10.51
N ALA A 25 9.72 5.93 -11.56
CA ALA A 25 9.46 5.33 -12.86
C ALA A 25 10.72 4.69 -13.46
N LYS A 26 11.86 5.37 -13.36
CA LYS A 26 13.15 4.87 -13.84
C LYS A 26 13.58 3.58 -13.15
N ILE A 27 13.32 3.45 -11.85
CA ILE A 27 13.67 2.25 -11.07
C ILE A 27 12.79 1.06 -11.44
N ILE A 28 11.48 1.30 -11.64
CA ILE A 28 10.51 0.23 -11.90
C ILE A 28 10.36 -0.11 -13.39
N LYS A 29 10.92 0.70 -14.30
CA LYS A 29 10.88 0.46 -15.75
C LYS A 29 11.29 -0.97 -16.17
N PRO A 30 12.31 -1.62 -15.58
CA PRO A 30 12.69 -2.99 -15.96
C PRO A 30 11.58 -4.03 -15.73
N GLN A 31 10.64 -3.78 -14.81
CA GLN A 31 9.50 -4.64 -14.51
C GLN A 31 8.34 -4.42 -15.49
N PHE A 32 8.27 -3.25 -16.15
CA PHE A 32 7.24 -2.87 -17.12
C PHE A 32 7.85 -2.71 -18.53
N LYS A 33 8.18 -3.84 -19.16
CA LYS A 33 8.89 -3.85 -20.46
C LYS A 33 8.05 -3.22 -21.58
N ASP A 34 6.74 -3.44 -21.56
CA ASP A 34 5.82 -3.07 -22.64
C ASP A 34 5.25 -1.65 -22.53
N ALA A 35 5.35 -1.00 -21.36
CA ALA A 35 4.91 0.38 -21.16
C ALA A 35 6.09 1.35 -21.35
N ASP A 36 5.95 2.42 -22.11
CA ASP A 36 7.02 3.43 -22.22
C ASP A 36 7.24 4.21 -20.92
N MET A 37 8.36 4.95 -20.85
CA MET A 37 8.73 5.69 -19.63
C MET A 37 7.70 6.76 -19.28
N GLU A 38 7.17 7.45 -20.29
CA GLU A 38 6.17 8.51 -20.10
C GLU A 38 4.89 7.95 -19.44
N THR A 39 4.39 6.83 -19.96
CA THR A 39 3.23 6.11 -19.39
C THR A 39 3.46 5.72 -17.94
N ILE A 40 4.65 5.20 -17.61
CA ILE A 40 4.96 4.80 -16.23
C ILE A 40 5.02 6.03 -15.31
N THR A 41 5.69 7.10 -15.73
CA THR A 41 5.76 8.35 -14.95
C THR A 41 4.36 8.91 -14.69
N THR A 42 3.50 9.00 -15.71
CA THR A 42 2.11 9.48 -15.55
C THR A 42 1.31 8.61 -14.59
N ILE A 43 1.49 7.28 -14.62
CA ILE A 43 0.82 6.39 -13.67
C ILE A 43 1.33 6.66 -12.24
N VAL A 44 2.64 6.80 -12.06
CA VAL A 44 3.24 7.04 -10.74
C VAL A 44 2.78 8.39 -10.17
N GLU A 45 2.80 9.45 -10.99
CA GLU A 45 2.33 10.78 -10.61
C GLU A 45 0.87 10.74 -10.15
N ARG A 46 -0.01 10.13 -10.94
CA ARG A 46 -1.43 9.97 -10.57
C ARG A 46 -1.62 9.26 -9.23
N TYR A 47 -0.84 8.23 -8.95
CA TYR A 47 -0.94 7.48 -7.68
C TYR A 47 -0.41 8.30 -6.50
N ALA A 48 0.62 9.12 -6.73
CA ALA A 48 1.15 10.06 -5.74
C ALA A 48 0.14 11.17 -5.41
N GLU A 49 -0.47 11.80 -6.42
CA GLU A 49 -1.51 12.83 -6.25
C GLU A 49 -2.75 12.32 -5.50
N GLN A 50 -3.06 11.04 -5.65
CA GLN A 50 -4.17 10.37 -4.95
C GLN A 50 -3.81 9.96 -3.52
N GLU A 51 -2.57 10.18 -3.08
CA GLU A 51 -2.05 9.69 -1.79
C GLU A 51 -2.27 8.16 -1.63
N THR A 52 -2.17 7.43 -2.75
CA THR A 52 -2.46 5.98 -2.79
C THR A 52 -1.48 5.20 -1.92
N TRP A 53 -0.22 5.63 -1.89
CA TRP A 53 0.82 5.06 -1.04
C TRP A 53 0.82 5.75 0.32
N LYS A 54 0.26 5.08 1.31
CA LYS A 54 0.23 5.56 2.69
C LYS A 54 1.63 5.76 3.29
N GLU A 55 1.73 6.71 4.21
CA GLU A 55 2.97 6.97 4.95
C GLU A 55 3.49 5.75 5.73
N ASN A 56 2.58 4.87 6.14
CA ASN A 56 2.89 3.68 6.92
C ASN A 56 2.05 2.46 6.50
N LEU A 57 2.53 1.28 6.88
CA LEU A 57 1.88 0.01 6.61
C LEU A 57 0.84 -0.41 7.66
N ILE A 58 0.40 0.51 8.53
CA ILE A 58 -0.57 0.19 9.58
C ILE A 58 -1.96 0.15 8.95
N PHE A 59 -2.50 -1.06 8.81
CA PHE A 59 -3.88 -1.21 8.34
C PHE A 59 -4.84 -0.96 9.50
N GLU A 60 -5.49 0.20 9.50
CA GLU A 60 -6.34 0.69 10.60
C GLU A 60 -7.64 -0.10 10.77
N LYS A 61 -8.18 -0.11 12.00
CA LYS A 61 -9.41 -0.83 12.33
C LYS A 61 -10.61 -0.24 11.59
N GLU A 62 -10.64 1.08 11.48
CA GLU A 62 -11.66 1.87 10.81
C GLU A 62 -11.69 1.55 9.32
N SER A 63 -10.52 1.43 8.68
CA SER A 63 -10.41 1.01 7.27
C SER A 63 -10.92 -0.43 7.05
N PHE A 64 -10.66 -1.33 7.99
CA PHE A 64 -11.16 -2.70 7.93
C PHE A 64 -12.67 -2.79 8.18
N GLU A 65 -13.21 -1.99 9.10
CA GLU A 65 -14.65 -1.91 9.36
C GLU A 65 -15.39 -1.36 8.14
N LEU A 66 -14.86 -0.31 7.50
CA LEU A 66 -15.39 0.22 6.24
C LEU A 66 -15.38 -0.83 5.13
N LEU A 67 -14.31 -1.62 4.99
CA LEU A 67 -14.26 -2.71 4.02
C LEU A 67 -15.39 -3.73 4.25
N GLN A 68 -15.65 -4.08 5.51
CA GLN A 68 -16.76 -4.98 5.84
C GLN A 68 -18.13 -4.36 5.57
N ASP A 69 -18.30 -3.06 5.84
CA ASP A 69 -19.55 -2.34 5.51
C ASP A 69 -19.83 -2.40 4.00
N ILE A 70 -18.81 -2.19 3.17
CA ILE A 70 -18.92 -2.26 1.70
C ILE A 70 -19.35 -3.67 1.28
N LEU A 71 -18.65 -4.71 1.75
CA LEU A 71 -18.93 -6.10 1.37
C LEU A 71 -20.30 -6.57 1.86
N GLU A 72 -20.72 -6.15 3.05
CA GLU A 72 -22.06 -6.44 3.58
C GLU A 72 -23.14 -5.73 2.75
N SER A 73 -22.91 -4.46 2.36
CA SER A 73 -23.85 -3.71 1.52
C SER A 73 -24.01 -4.28 0.11
N SER A 74 -23.01 -5.01 -0.38
CA SER A 74 -23.03 -5.69 -1.67
C SER A 74 -23.47 -7.16 -1.60
N ASP A 75 -23.89 -7.66 -0.43
CA ASP A 75 -24.25 -9.07 -0.19
C ASP A 75 -23.09 -10.07 -0.43
N GLU A 76 -21.85 -9.59 -0.35
CA GLU A 76 -20.61 -10.37 -0.56
C GLU A 76 -19.96 -10.83 0.78
N LEU A 77 -20.56 -10.46 1.92
CA LEU A 77 -20.07 -10.83 3.25
C LEU A 77 -21.14 -11.57 4.05
N GLU A 78 -20.98 -12.89 4.18
CA GLU A 78 -21.89 -13.72 4.98
C GLU A 78 -21.89 -13.33 6.47
N LYS A 79 -20.72 -12.98 7.00
CA LYS A 79 -20.56 -12.61 8.41
C LYS A 79 -19.33 -11.74 8.64
N ARG A 80 -19.49 -10.71 9.47
CA ARG A 80 -18.37 -9.88 9.95
C ARG A 80 -17.37 -10.67 10.80
N VAL A 81 -16.10 -10.35 10.63
CA VAL A 81 -14.96 -10.93 11.36
C VAL A 81 -14.32 -9.85 12.25
N PRO A 82 -13.92 -10.18 13.50
CA PRO A 82 -13.18 -9.26 14.34
C PRO A 82 -11.82 -8.89 13.73
N TYR A 83 -11.50 -7.59 13.69
CA TYR A 83 -10.23 -7.07 13.15
C TYR A 83 -8.99 -7.81 13.66
N LYS A 84 -8.93 -8.10 14.97
CA LYS A 84 -7.77 -8.73 15.61
C LYS A 84 -7.55 -10.20 15.21
N GLU A 85 -8.54 -10.86 14.61
CA GLU A 85 -8.40 -12.24 14.13
C GLU A 85 -7.67 -12.30 12.79
N LEU A 86 -7.79 -11.26 11.96
CA LEU A 86 -7.20 -11.22 10.62
C LEU A 86 -6.02 -10.25 10.49
N VAL A 87 -5.95 -9.24 11.35
CA VAL A 87 -4.98 -8.16 11.23
C VAL A 87 -4.06 -8.11 12.45
N THR A 88 -2.75 -8.12 12.19
CA THR A 88 -1.72 -7.74 13.16
C THR A 88 -1.00 -6.48 12.68
N THR A 89 -0.88 -5.49 13.58
CA THR A 89 -0.12 -4.25 13.32
C THR A 89 1.26 -4.26 13.95
N GLU A 90 1.64 -5.35 14.61
CA GLU A 90 2.89 -5.40 15.39
C GLU A 90 4.13 -5.17 14.52
N PHE A 91 4.19 -5.78 13.35
CA PHE A 91 5.32 -5.65 12.43
C PHE A 91 5.37 -4.28 11.78
N ALA A 92 4.23 -3.74 11.34
CA ALA A 92 4.11 -2.42 10.72
C ALA A 92 4.51 -1.30 11.70
N LYS A 93 4.03 -1.38 12.95
CA LYS A 93 4.40 -0.44 14.02
C LYS A 93 5.89 -0.50 14.39
N LYS A 94 6.53 -1.65 14.22
CA LYS A 94 7.99 -1.78 14.42
C LYS A 94 8.78 -1.26 13.23
N ALA A 95 8.24 -1.34 12.02
CA ALA A 95 8.89 -0.89 10.79
C ALA A 95 8.83 0.64 10.61
N TYR A 96 7.73 1.27 11.07
CA TYR A 96 7.52 2.71 10.99
C TYR A 96 8.21 3.54 12.10
N LYS A 97 8.89 2.88 13.03
CA LYS A 97 9.67 3.54 14.10
C LYS A 97 11.10 3.76 13.67
#